data_AF-A0A9E0TKL2-F1
#
_entry.id   AF-A0A9E0TKL2-F1
#
_cell.length_a   1.000
_cell.length_b   1.000
_cell.length_c   1.000
_cell.angle_alpha   90.00
_cell.angle_beta   90.00
_cell.angle_gamma   90.00
#
_symmetry.space_group_name_H-M   'P 1'
#
loop_
_entity.id
_entity.type
_entity.pdbx_description
1 polymer ?
#
loop_
_entity_poly.entity_id
_entity_poly.type
_entity_poly.pdbx_seq_one_letter_code
_entity_poly.pdbx_strand_id
1 'polypeptide(L)'
;MNPDTPTPVSPASDLTFPVRYNLPADATANPEFKGSGELTISSDLSTYRFTGTKPGLFSGQPKTLTFTSADIRNVTQNGALLSFVTDVGQCGRLGRRFEFLCADADAATTVRAMLPTRIDAEFTAEQDFAARLQQLPAASSWATSVTGLIILANIAVFIVMGAFFHAGWFEVDSMMAYIRYGANNGAATTGGEWWRLLTSAFLHFGLVHLLLNMWALFSVGGLLERLLGRALYLLLYLASAIGGGLLSIAWNGDKLWSAGASGAVFGVYGGLLGYVLRHKEALPRSVWKPLQNSALTFAGYNLIYGAIHPGIDNAAHIGGLVTGLALGWLIAIPVEPALRPALIRKNFRLGLGACLIVFVAAGAALPRFNYRLSEELAWEDATKDLFEPETALLKQDQESRSALSTPAAQEKYVAWVGSDVLPYYEKAAQKLVALHFSPGLRTERRRLALLEYVRVQADAYRHLSLAIQNDSEADVTAYKASVARANQILAGLKTP
;
A
#
# COMPACT_ATOMS: atom_id res chain seq x y z
N MET A 1 20.43 34.80 -27.23
CA MET A 1 20.26 35.94 -26.31
C MET A 1 18.79 36.26 -26.28
N ASN A 2 18.17 36.22 -25.10
CA ASN A 2 16.76 36.60 -24.95
C ASN A 2 16.70 38.15 -25.01
N PRO A 3 16.01 38.76 -25.98
CA PRO A 3 16.06 40.21 -26.21
C PRO A 3 15.45 41.05 -25.08
N ASP A 4 14.75 40.43 -24.13
CA ASP A 4 14.03 41.12 -23.05
C ASP A 4 14.70 41.02 -21.67
N THR A 5 16.01 40.84 -21.60
CA THR A 5 16.70 40.90 -20.31
C THR A 5 17.03 42.37 -20.00
N PRO A 6 16.32 43.05 -19.09
CA PRO A 6 16.55 44.46 -18.83
C PRO A 6 18.01 44.67 -18.40
N THR A 7 18.68 45.64 -19.01
CA THR A 7 20.03 46.03 -18.62
C THR A 7 19.99 46.57 -17.19
N PRO A 8 20.90 46.16 -16.29
CA PRO A 8 20.97 46.74 -14.96
C PRO A 8 21.11 48.26 -15.02
N VAL A 9 20.40 48.98 -14.15
CA VAL A 9 20.42 50.45 -14.11
C VAL A 9 21.53 50.92 -13.16
N SER A 10 22.58 51.54 -13.72
CA SER A 10 23.70 52.09 -12.94
C SER A 10 23.28 53.37 -12.19
N PRO A 11 23.52 53.45 -10.87
CA PRO A 11 23.30 54.68 -10.12
C PRO A 11 24.46 55.67 -10.31
N ALA A 12 24.21 56.96 -10.05
CA ALA A 12 25.20 58.02 -10.20
C ALA A 12 26.34 57.96 -9.15
N SER A 13 26.11 57.26 -8.03
CA SER A 13 27.06 57.03 -6.94
C SER A 13 26.76 55.69 -6.28
N ASP A 14 27.64 55.21 -5.41
CA ASP A 14 27.36 54.04 -4.57
C ASP A 14 26.07 54.27 -3.77
N LEU A 15 25.21 53.24 -3.72
CA LEU A 15 23.94 53.29 -3.00
C LEU A 15 23.92 52.25 -1.89
N THR A 16 23.39 52.63 -0.74
CA THR A 16 23.20 51.74 0.40
C THR A 16 21.73 51.58 0.71
N PHE A 17 21.29 50.33 0.82
CA PHE A 17 19.91 49.95 1.12
C PHE A 17 19.85 49.20 2.46
N PRO A 18 18.90 49.52 3.35
CA PRO A 18 18.67 48.70 4.54
C PRO A 18 18.07 47.36 4.12
N VAL A 19 18.59 46.26 4.68
CA VAL A 19 18.11 44.90 4.43
C VAL A 19 17.87 44.14 5.72
N ARG A 20 17.01 43.13 5.67
CA ARG A 20 16.72 42.22 6.79
C ARG A 20 16.94 40.78 6.38
N TYR A 21 17.45 39.99 7.31
CA TYR A 21 17.75 38.56 7.15
C TYR A 21 16.85 37.68 8.03
N ASN A 22 15.91 38.28 8.77
CA ASN A 22 14.84 37.55 9.45
C ASN A 22 13.75 37.24 8.43
N LEU A 23 13.91 36.11 7.75
CA LEU A 23 13.04 35.67 6.68
C LEU A 23 11.74 35.05 7.24
N PRO A 24 10.64 35.04 6.47
CA PRO A 24 9.40 34.36 6.86
C PRO A 24 9.60 32.84 7.06
N ALA A 25 8.66 32.18 7.75
CA ALA A 25 8.82 30.81 8.26
C ALA A 25 9.02 29.73 7.17
N ASP A 26 8.68 30.04 5.92
CA ASP A 26 8.83 29.21 4.72
C ASP A 26 10.18 29.40 4.01
N ALA A 27 10.97 30.40 4.39
CA ALA A 27 12.29 30.65 3.85
C ALA A 27 13.37 29.85 4.58
N THR A 28 14.34 29.30 3.85
CA THR A 28 15.48 28.63 4.49
C THR A 28 16.34 29.68 5.19
N ALA A 29 16.48 29.57 6.52
CA ALA A 29 17.26 30.51 7.33
C ALA A 29 18.61 30.83 6.66
N ASN A 30 18.87 32.12 6.40
CA ASN A 30 20.10 32.59 5.78
C ASN A 30 21.28 32.22 6.71
N PRO A 31 22.16 31.29 6.31
CA PRO A 31 23.26 30.82 7.16
C PRO A 31 24.33 31.91 7.35
N GLU A 32 24.34 32.95 6.51
CA GLU A 32 25.35 34.00 6.55
C GLU A 32 25.08 35.05 7.62
N PHE A 33 23.81 35.44 7.76
CA PHE A 33 23.38 36.64 8.46
C PHE A 33 22.08 36.43 9.24
N LYS A 34 21.91 37.18 10.34
CA LYS A 34 20.67 37.32 11.10
C LYS A 34 20.38 38.80 11.35
N GLY A 35 19.11 39.15 11.58
CA GLY A 35 18.69 40.48 12.00
C GLY A 35 18.66 41.47 10.83
N SER A 36 19.19 42.67 11.06
CA SER A 36 19.25 43.74 10.08
C SER A 36 20.68 43.95 9.59
N GLY A 37 20.82 44.55 8.42
CA GLY A 37 22.09 45.00 7.88
C GLY A 37 21.89 45.90 6.67
N GLU A 38 22.93 46.02 5.85
CA GLU A 38 22.93 46.91 4.71
C GLU A 38 23.45 46.21 3.46
N LEU A 39 22.90 46.60 2.31
CA LEU A 39 23.41 46.27 0.99
C LEU A 39 23.98 47.54 0.37
N THR A 40 25.29 47.59 0.17
CA THR A 40 25.94 48.65 -0.62
C THR A 40 26.24 48.13 -2.03
N ILE A 41 25.73 48.83 -3.04
CA ILE A 41 25.93 48.52 -4.46
C ILE A 41 26.84 49.60 -5.05
N SER A 42 27.92 49.19 -5.71
CA SER A 42 28.85 50.14 -6.35
C SER A 42 28.22 50.79 -7.59
N SER A 43 28.57 52.04 -7.89
CA SER A 43 28.01 52.80 -9.02
C SER A 43 28.22 52.15 -10.38
N ASP A 44 29.33 51.43 -10.53
CA ASP A 44 29.68 50.65 -11.73
C ASP A 44 29.02 49.26 -11.78
N LEU A 45 28.21 48.91 -10.78
CA LEU A 45 27.53 47.61 -10.62
C LEU A 45 28.47 46.40 -10.58
N SER A 46 29.76 46.61 -10.29
CA SER A 46 30.77 45.55 -10.22
C SER A 46 30.75 44.79 -8.89
N THR A 47 30.35 45.45 -7.79
CA THR A 47 30.39 44.88 -6.44
C THR A 47 29.11 45.13 -5.63
N TYR A 48 28.76 44.13 -4.83
CA TYR A 48 27.57 44.12 -3.96
C TYR A 48 28.01 43.67 -2.57
N ARG A 49 28.00 44.58 -1.61
CA ARG A 49 28.49 44.35 -0.26
C ARG A 49 27.33 44.26 0.71
N PHE A 50 27.15 43.08 1.31
CA PHE A 50 26.17 42.84 2.36
C PHE A 50 26.84 42.87 3.72
N THR A 51 26.27 43.64 4.65
CA THR A 51 26.66 43.66 6.07
C THR A 51 25.54 43.06 6.91
N GLY A 52 25.87 42.52 8.08
CA GLY A 52 24.90 41.97 9.02
C GLY A 52 25.57 41.34 10.22
N THR A 53 24.82 40.56 11.01
CA THR A 53 25.35 39.86 12.18
C THR A 53 25.40 38.35 11.97
N LYS A 54 26.43 37.70 12.48
CA LYS A 54 26.59 36.24 12.35
C LYS A 54 25.57 35.48 13.22
N PRO A 55 24.88 34.44 12.69
CA PRO A 55 24.03 33.56 13.48
C PRO A 55 24.81 32.55 14.35
N GLY A 56 24.29 32.17 15.53
CA GLY A 56 24.84 31.10 16.40
C GLY A 56 25.12 31.50 17.86
N LEU A 57 25.74 30.59 18.64
CA LEU A 57 26.06 30.77 20.08
C LEU A 57 27.00 31.97 20.39
N PHE A 58 27.70 32.48 19.38
CA PHE A 58 28.53 33.69 19.45
C PHE A 58 27.87 34.85 18.68
N SER A 59 26.55 35.02 18.82
CA SER A 59 25.77 36.01 18.08
C SER A 59 26.20 37.44 18.42
N GLY A 60 26.34 38.29 17.40
CA GLY A 60 26.54 39.73 17.56
C GLY A 60 27.77 40.30 16.85
N GLN A 61 28.69 39.46 16.36
CA GLN A 61 29.81 39.98 15.58
C GLN A 61 29.36 40.47 14.20
N PRO A 62 29.76 41.70 13.80
CA PRO A 62 29.48 42.20 12.47
C PRO A 62 30.24 41.35 11.45
N LYS A 63 29.57 41.08 10.34
CA LYS A 63 30.10 40.32 9.22
C LYS A 63 29.79 41.08 7.95
N THR A 64 30.75 41.04 7.02
CA THR A 64 30.60 41.59 5.69
C THR A 64 30.85 40.49 4.67
N LEU A 65 30.01 40.42 3.65
CA LEU A 65 30.17 39.52 2.52
C LEU A 65 30.06 40.34 1.24
N THR A 66 31.06 40.23 0.37
CA THR A 66 31.08 40.95 -0.91
C THR A 66 30.91 39.96 -2.04
N PHE A 67 30.05 40.29 -2.99
CA PHE A 67 29.84 39.56 -4.22
C PHE A 67 30.27 40.44 -5.39
N THR A 68 30.88 39.84 -6.40
CA THR A 68 31.04 40.45 -7.72
C THR A 68 29.78 40.23 -8.56
N SER A 69 29.62 40.97 -9.65
CA SER A 69 28.52 40.73 -10.59
C SER A 69 28.51 39.30 -11.18
N ALA A 70 29.67 38.65 -11.26
CA ALA A 70 29.79 37.27 -11.73
C ALA A 70 29.30 36.23 -10.70
N ASP A 71 29.29 36.59 -9.42
CA ASP A 71 28.91 35.71 -8.31
C ASP A 71 27.39 35.64 -8.08
N ILE A 72 26.62 36.52 -8.73
CA ILE A 72 25.17 36.63 -8.59
C ILE A 72 24.49 36.16 -9.87
N ARG A 73 23.58 35.19 -9.76
CA ARG A 73 22.78 34.67 -10.88
C ARG A 73 21.37 34.29 -10.44
N ASN A 74 20.46 34.17 -11.40
CA ASN A 74 19.08 33.72 -11.20
C ASN A 74 18.32 34.54 -10.15
N VAL A 75 18.40 35.88 -10.22
CA VAL A 75 17.76 36.77 -9.23
C VAL A 75 16.23 36.72 -9.34
N THR A 76 15.56 36.43 -8.23
CA THR A 76 14.08 36.38 -8.10
C THR A 76 13.57 37.38 -7.07
N GLN A 77 12.33 37.82 -7.27
CA GLN A 77 11.63 38.74 -6.37
C GLN A 77 10.25 38.16 -6.00
N ASN A 78 9.90 38.21 -4.72
CA ASN A 78 8.56 37.92 -4.21
C ASN A 78 8.17 38.99 -3.17
N GLY A 79 7.41 40.00 -3.59
CA GLY A 79 7.15 41.18 -2.76
C GLY A 79 8.44 41.89 -2.39
N ALA A 80 8.71 42.03 -1.08
CA ALA A 80 9.93 42.63 -0.54
C ALA A 80 11.13 41.66 -0.48
N LEU A 81 10.92 40.36 -0.73
CA LEU A 81 11.96 39.33 -0.66
C LEU A 81 12.71 39.24 -2.00
N LEU A 82 14.03 39.39 -1.94
CA LEU A 82 14.93 39.09 -3.05
C LEU A 82 15.76 37.85 -2.73
N SER A 83 16.01 37.04 -3.76
CA SER A 83 16.97 35.95 -3.66
C SER A 83 17.75 35.71 -4.92
N PHE A 84 18.97 35.18 -4.79
CA PHE A 84 19.84 34.82 -5.90
C PHE A 84 20.68 33.59 -5.60
N VAL A 85 21.20 32.96 -6.65
CA VAL A 85 22.15 31.85 -6.56
C VAL A 85 23.57 32.42 -6.56
N THR A 86 24.43 31.86 -5.72
CA THR A 86 25.85 32.21 -5.62
C THR A 86 26.65 30.98 -5.22
N ASP A 87 27.93 30.92 -5.59
CA ASP A 87 28.88 29.92 -5.09
C ASP A 87 29.70 30.45 -3.90
N VAL A 88 29.52 31.73 -3.55
CA VAL A 88 30.26 32.41 -2.49
C VAL A 88 29.57 32.17 -1.13
N GLY A 89 30.39 32.02 -0.08
CA GLY A 89 29.90 31.87 1.28
C GLY A 89 29.40 30.46 1.65
N GLN A 90 28.76 30.34 2.80
CA GLN A 90 27.96 29.21 3.26
C GLN A 90 26.73 28.95 2.40
N CYS A 91 26.04 29.98 1.89
CA CYS A 91 24.90 29.78 0.99
C CYS A 91 25.30 28.94 -0.22
N GLY A 92 26.35 29.35 -0.93
CA GLY A 92 26.86 28.61 -2.09
C GLY A 92 27.38 27.22 -1.75
N ARG A 93 28.13 27.07 -0.65
CA ARG A 93 28.60 25.75 -0.18
C ARG A 93 27.47 24.77 0.13
N LEU A 94 26.34 25.27 0.62
CA LEU A 94 25.16 24.47 0.94
C LEU A 94 24.20 24.32 -0.25
N GLY A 95 24.51 24.92 -1.41
CA GLY A 95 23.62 24.94 -2.56
C GLY A 95 22.31 25.69 -2.31
N ARG A 96 22.32 26.66 -1.39
CA ARG A 96 21.15 27.48 -1.02
C ARG A 96 21.19 28.82 -1.74
N ARG A 97 20.01 29.38 -1.95
CA ARG A 97 19.87 30.76 -2.43
C ARG A 97 20.26 31.71 -1.31
N PHE A 98 20.91 32.82 -1.66
CA PHE A 98 21.11 33.94 -0.75
C PHE A 98 19.83 34.78 -0.75
N GLU A 99 19.21 34.96 0.41
CA GLU A 99 17.91 35.60 0.56
C GLU A 99 17.97 36.78 1.53
N PHE A 100 17.31 37.88 1.17
CA PHE A 100 17.22 39.09 1.99
C PHE A 100 15.94 39.88 1.68
N LEU A 101 15.42 40.56 2.70
CA LEU A 101 14.26 41.43 2.60
C LEU A 101 14.69 42.88 2.45
N CYS A 102 14.13 43.57 1.46
CA CYS A 102 14.16 45.03 1.39
C CYS A 102 13.10 45.64 2.33
N ALA A 103 13.10 46.98 2.44
CA ALA A 103 12.12 47.69 3.25
C ALA A 103 10.67 47.37 2.84
N ASP A 104 10.42 47.33 1.53
CA ASP A 104 9.14 47.05 0.89
C ASP A 104 9.34 46.50 -0.53
N ALA A 105 8.23 46.27 -1.26
CA ALA A 105 8.26 45.74 -2.62
C ALA A 105 8.83 46.73 -3.66
N ASP A 106 8.70 48.04 -3.43
CA ASP A 106 9.21 49.06 -4.36
C ASP A 106 10.73 49.19 -4.22
N ALA A 107 11.24 49.15 -2.98
CA ALA A 107 12.65 49.05 -2.67
C ALA A 107 13.25 47.75 -3.26
N ALA A 108 12.54 46.62 -3.14
CA ALA A 108 12.97 45.37 -3.75
C ALA A 108 13.03 45.48 -5.29
N THR A 109 12.06 46.13 -5.92
CA THR A 109 12.05 46.36 -7.38
C THR A 109 13.22 47.24 -7.80
N THR A 110 13.53 48.29 -7.03
CA THR A 110 14.68 49.18 -7.26
C THR A 110 15.99 48.42 -7.15
N VAL A 111 16.19 47.66 -6.07
CA VAL A 111 17.40 46.84 -5.89
C VAL A 111 17.51 45.76 -6.97
N ARG A 112 16.39 45.13 -7.34
CA ARG A 112 16.34 44.10 -8.41
C ARG A 112 16.81 44.64 -9.75
N ALA A 113 16.51 45.90 -10.07
CA ALA A 113 16.94 46.58 -11.29
C ALA A 113 18.45 46.87 -11.31
N MET A 114 19.12 46.87 -10.16
CA MET A 114 20.57 47.07 -10.03
C MET A 114 21.35 45.75 -9.94
N LEU A 115 20.68 44.64 -9.63
CA LEU A 115 21.32 43.32 -9.55
C LEU A 115 21.57 42.71 -10.94
N PRO A 116 22.60 41.84 -11.09
CA PRO A 116 22.91 41.19 -12.36
C PRO A 116 21.74 40.39 -12.92
N THR A 117 21.59 40.42 -14.24
CA THR A 117 20.51 39.75 -14.97
C THR A 117 20.89 38.39 -15.54
N ARG A 118 22.06 37.86 -15.14
CA ARG A 118 22.53 36.54 -15.55
C ARG A 118 21.54 35.46 -15.11
N ILE A 119 21.02 34.73 -16.08
CA ILE A 119 20.12 33.59 -15.89
C ILE A 119 20.81 32.33 -16.44
N ASP A 120 20.84 31.27 -15.64
CA ASP A 120 21.34 29.97 -16.05
C ASP A 120 20.27 29.19 -16.85
N ALA A 121 20.73 28.33 -17.75
CA ALA A 121 19.83 27.48 -18.55
C ALA A 121 18.95 26.57 -17.67
N GLU A 122 19.51 26.03 -16.59
CA GLU A 122 18.79 25.19 -15.62
C GLU A 122 17.64 25.94 -14.95
N PHE A 123 17.88 27.20 -14.55
CA PHE A 123 16.85 28.04 -13.93
C PHE A 123 15.72 28.37 -14.89
N THR A 124 16.06 28.66 -16.16
CA THR A 124 15.06 28.87 -17.22
C THR A 124 14.21 27.62 -17.43
N ALA A 125 14.84 26.44 -17.49
CA ALA A 125 14.14 25.17 -17.63
C ALA A 125 13.24 24.87 -16.42
N GLU A 126 13.67 25.20 -15.20
CA GLU A 126 12.86 25.07 -13.99
C GLU A 126 11.61 25.95 -14.01
N GLN A 127 11.77 27.23 -14.38
CA GLN A 127 10.65 28.15 -14.51
C GLN A 127 9.66 27.71 -15.60
N ASP A 128 10.16 27.28 -16.77
CA ASP A 128 9.34 26.77 -17.86
C ASP A 128 8.57 25.50 -17.45
N PHE A 129 9.25 24.56 -16.79
CA PHE A 129 8.61 23.36 -16.25
C PHE A 129 7.52 23.72 -15.23
N ALA A 130 7.81 24.62 -14.28
CA ALA A 130 6.86 25.05 -13.27
C ALA A 130 5.63 25.72 -13.88
N ALA A 131 5.82 26.59 -14.88
CA ALA A 131 4.74 27.25 -15.61
C ALA A 131 3.84 26.24 -16.34
N ARG A 132 4.44 25.29 -17.07
CA ARG A 132 3.68 24.22 -17.76
C ARG A 132 2.93 23.32 -16.77
N LEU A 133 3.58 22.95 -15.67
CA LEU A 133 2.95 22.16 -14.61
C LEU A 133 1.73 22.90 -14.04
N GLN A 134 1.85 24.22 -13.80
CA GLN A 134 0.76 25.07 -13.31
C GLN A 134 -0.45 25.09 -14.25
N GLN A 135 -0.23 25.06 -15.56
CA GLN A 135 -1.30 25.01 -16.57
C GLN A 135 -2.01 23.65 -16.62
N LEU A 136 -1.41 22.58 -16.09
CA LEU A 136 -2.07 21.27 -16.07
C LEU A 136 -3.27 21.27 -15.11
N PRO A 137 -4.37 20.59 -15.48
CA PRO A 137 -5.53 20.44 -14.60
C PRO A 137 -5.13 19.88 -13.23
N ALA A 138 -5.33 20.68 -12.18
CA ALA A 138 -5.18 20.24 -10.80
C ALA A 138 -6.56 19.89 -10.22
N ALA A 139 -6.60 19.02 -9.22
CA ALA A 139 -7.81 18.83 -8.44
C ALA A 139 -8.12 20.12 -7.66
N SER A 140 -9.33 20.65 -7.79
CA SER A 140 -9.80 21.84 -7.06
C SER A 140 -10.25 21.50 -5.63
N SER A 141 -10.48 20.21 -5.36
CA SER A 141 -10.86 19.67 -4.05
C SER A 141 -10.48 18.20 -3.93
N TRP A 142 -10.54 17.66 -2.71
CA TRP A 142 -10.30 16.23 -2.43
C TRP A 142 -11.26 15.31 -3.20
N ALA A 143 -12.50 15.73 -3.40
CA ALA A 143 -13.51 14.99 -4.16
C ALA A 143 -13.23 14.92 -5.67
N THR A 144 -12.39 15.83 -6.18
CA THR A 144 -11.97 15.86 -7.60
C THR A 144 -10.59 15.25 -7.83
N SER A 145 -9.88 14.86 -6.76
CA SER A 145 -8.60 14.16 -6.82
C SER A 145 -8.81 12.67 -6.74
N VAL A 146 -8.26 11.92 -7.69
CA VAL A 146 -8.23 10.45 -7.60
C VAL A 146 -7.46 10.01 -6.36
N THR A 147 -6.33 10.66 -6.06
CA THR A 147 -5.56 10.42 -4.83
C THR A 147 -6.43 10.62 -3.59
N GLY A 148 -7.17 11.74 -3.52
CA GLY A 148 -8.08 12.05 -2.42
C GLY A 148 -9.21 11.02 -2.28
N LEU A 149 -9.84 10.62 -3.38
CA LEU A 149 -10.89 9.61 -3.39
C LEU A 149 -10.39 8.23 -2.93
N ILE A 150 -9.18 7.84 -3.34
CA ILE A 150 -8.56 6.58 -2.86
C ILE A 150 -8.31 6.66 -1.35
N ILE A 151 -7.79 7.78 -0.85
CA ILE A 151 -7.55 7.97 0.60
C ILE A 151 -8.88 7.86 1.37
N LEU A 152 -9.92 8.56 0.91
CA LEU A 152 -11.25 8.52 1.53
C LEU A 152 -11.85 7.10 1.51
N ALA A 153 -11.69 6.37 0.40
CA ALA A 153 -12.16 4.99 0.31
C ALA A 153 -11.46 4.07 1.31
N ASN A 154 -10.14 4.20 1.48
CA ASN A 154 -9.37 3.44 2.46
C ASN A 154 -9.80 3.75 3.90
N ILE A 155 -10.01 5.03 4.23
CA ILE A 155 -10.50 5.44 5.54
C ILE A 155 -11.91 4.88 5.79
N ALA A 156 -12.81 4.96 4.81
CA ALA A 156 -14.17 4.43 4.93
C ALA A 156 -14.18 2.91 5.14
N VAL A 157 -13.41 2.15 4.34
CA VAL A 157 -13.29 0.69 4.50
C VAL A 157 -12.71 0.35 5.87
N PHE A 158 -11.69 1.06 6.33
CA PHE A 158 -11.11 0.85 7.65
C PHE A 158 -12.12 1.06 8.78
N ILE A 159 -12.89 2.15 8.73
CA ILE A 159 -13.97 2.43 9.71
C ILE A 159 -15.00 1.30 9.69
N VAL A 160 -15.42 0.86 8.50
CA VAL A 160 -16.41 -0.22 8.36
C VAL A 160 -15.88 -1.54 8.96
N MET A 161 -14.63 -1.90 8.65
CA MET A 161 -13.98 -3.10 9.18
C MET A 161 -13.86 -3.08 10.70
N GLY A 162 -13.45 -1.96 11.29
CA GLY A 162 -13.34 -1.79 12.73
C GLY A 162 -14.70 -1.78 13.44
N ALA A 163 -15.68 -1.04 12.91
CA ALA A 163 -16.98 -0.82 13.56
C ALA A 163 -17.96 -2.00 13.44
N PHE A 164 -17.94 -2.73 12.31
CA PHE A 164 -18.97 -3.75 12.03
C PHE A 164 -18.44 -5.18 11.92
N PHE A 165 -17.13 -5.37 11.72
CA PHE A 165 -16.55 -6.68 11.41
C PHE A 165 -15.48 -7.15 12.39
N HIS A 166 -15.31 -6.43 13.52
CA HIS A 166 -14.35 -6.80 14.57
C HIS A 166 -12.93 -7.01 14.01
N ALA A 167 -12.51 -6.16 13.07
CA ALA A 167 -11.18 -6.22 12.48
C ALA A 167 -10.08 -5.62 13.39
N GLY A 168 -10.50 -4.85 14.40
CA GLY A 168 -9.64 -4.09 15.31
C GLY A 168 -9.25 -2.71 14.79
N TRP A 169 -8.96 -1.79 15.72
CA TRP A 169 -8.62 -0.39 15.40
C TRP A 169 -7.12 -0.13 15.43
N PHE A 170 -6.41 -0.68 16.41
CA PHE A 170 -4.96 -0.45 16.58
C PHE A 170 -4.16 -1.67 16.14
N GLU A 171 -4.68 -2.85 16.46
CA GLU A 171 -4.13 -4.15 16.11
C GLU A 171 -5.23 -5.02 15.50
N VAL A 172 -4.86 -6.21 15.02
CA VAL A 172 -5.80 -7.16 14.44
C VAL A 172 -6.54 -7.91 15.55
N ASP A 173 -7.85 -7.66 15.67
CA ASP A 173 -8.72 -8.40 16.61
C ASP A 173 -9.09 -9.79 16.05
N SER A 174 -9.45 -9.85 14.76
CA SER A 174 -9.85 -11.09 14.08
C SER A 174 -9.29 -11.16 12.67
N MET A 175 -8.36 -12.09 12.45
CA MET A 175 -7.85 -12.38 11.10
C MET A 175 -8.96 -12.86 10.15
N MET A 176 -10.01 -13.52 10.69
CA MET A 176 -11.15 -13.97 9.90
C MET A 176 -11.91 -12.83 9.24
N ALA A 177 -11.95 -11.64 9.85
CA ALA A 177 -12.54 -10.46 9.21
C ALA A 177 -11.82 -10.16 7.88
N TYR A 178 -10.49 -10.09 7.91
CA TYR A 178 -9.69 -9.82 6.71
C TYR A 178 -9.80 -10.94 5.67
N ILE A 179 -9.80 -12.21 6.10
CA ILE A 179 -9.98 -13.35 5.22
C ILE A 179 -11.34 -13.30 4.51
N ARG A 180 -12.44 -13.01 5.23
CA ARG A 180 -13.78 -12.92 4.64
C ARG A 180 -13.93 -11.71 3.71
N TYR A 181 -13.32 -10.57 4.04
CA TYR A 181 -13.54 -9.31 3.31
C TYR A 181 -12.47 -8.95 2.28
N GLY A 182 -11.55 -9.86 1.96
CA GLY A 182 -10.78 -9.76 0.73
C GLY A 182 -9.29 -9.55 0.87
N ALA A 183 -8.68 -9.97 1.99
CA ALA A 183 -7.23 -10.12 2.06
C ALA A 183 -6.74 -11.09 0.97
N ASN A 184 -5.58 -10.80 0.39
CA ASN A 184 -5.03 -11.57 -0.71
C ASN A 184 -4.28 -12.79 -0.20
N ASN A 185 -4.52 -13.94 -0.83
CA ASN A 185 -3.86 -15.21 -0.54
C ASN A 185 -3.90 -16.11 -1.79
N GLY A 186 -2.86 -16.89 -2.03
CA GLY A 186 -2.77 -17.72 -3.22
C GLY A 186 -3.94 -18.67 -3.44
N ALA A 187 -4.33 -19.44 -2.43
CA ALA A 187 -5.41 -20.42 -2.55
C ALA A 187 -6.76 -19.77 -2.81
N ALA A 188 -7.03 -18.63 -2.16
CA ALA A 188 -8.26 -17.88 -2.36
C ALA A 188 -8.32 -17.27 -3.77
N THR A 189 -7.27 -16.53 -4.14
CA THR A 189 -7.23 -15.76 -5.38
C THR A 189 -7.19 -16.67 -6.62
N THR A 190 -6.36 -17.72 -6.63
CA THR A 190 -6.31 -18.69 -7.75
C THR A 190 -7.45 -19.71 -7.70
N GLY A 191 -8.14 -19.80 -6.56
CA GLY A 191 -9.39 -20.54 -6.35
C GLY A 191 -10.64 -19.83 -6.85
N GLY A 192 -10.53 -18.71 -7.57
CA GLY A 192 -11.65 -18.03 -8.23
C GLY A 192 -12.04 -16.69 -7.60
N GLU A 193 -11.43 -16.31 -6.47
CA GLU A 193 -11.68 -15.04 -5.80
C GLU A 193 -10.68 -13.95 -6.25
N TRP A 194 -10.51 -13.81 -7.57
CA TRP A 194 -9.53 -12.91 -8.21
C TRP A 194 -9.68 -11.44 -7.80
N TRP A 195 -10.89 -11.04 -7.38
CA TRP A 195 -11.20 -9.71 -6.88
C TRP A 195 -10.37 -9.33 -5.64
N ARG A 196 -9.83 -10.32 -4.91
CA ARG A 196 -8.93 -10.14 -3.76
C ARG A 196 -7.68 -9.33 -4.09
N LEU A 197 -7.19 -9.40 -5.32
CA LEU A 197 -6.05 -8.60 -5.80
C LEU A 197 -6.31 -7.09 -5.71
N LEU A 198 -7.58 -6.68 -5.78
CA LEU A 198 -7.97 -5.28 -5.65
C LEU A 198 -8.47 -4.94 -4.25
N THR A 199 -9.34 -5.77 -3.66
CA THR A 199 -9.91 -5.46 -2.33
C THR A 199 -8.86 -5.44 -1.23
N SER A 200 -7.81 -6.28 -1.33
CA SER A 200 -6.73 -6.30 -0.35
C SER A 200 -6.04 -4.95 -0.23
N ALA A 201 -6.02 -4.15 -1.30
CA ALA A 201 -5.41 -2.82 -1.31
C ALA A 201 -6.20 -1.77 -0.49
N PHE A 202 -7.42 -2.12 -0.02
CA PHE A 202 -8.25 -1.22 0.79
C PHE A 202 -8.37 -1.65 2.25
N LEU A 203 -7.90 -2.86 2.60
CA LEU A 203 -7.91 -3.39 3.96
C LEU A 203 -6.61 -3.00 4.69
N HIS A 204 -6.67 -2.73 6.00
CA HIS A 204 -5.50 -2.33 6.79
C HIS A 204 -5.51 -2.97 8.18
N PHE A 205 -4.40 -3.60 8.57
CA PHE A 205 -4.21 -4.29 9.87
C PHE A 205 -4.08 -3.38 11.10
N GLY A 206 -4.62 -2.15 11.06
CA GLY A 206 -4.57 -1.20 12.16
C GLY A 206 -4.33 0.25 11.73
N LEU A 207 -4.57 1.17 12.66
CA LEU A 207 -4.57 2.61 12.40
C LEU A 207 -3.21 3.14 11.93
N VAL A 208 -2.11 2.74 12.58
CA VAL A 208 -0.76 3.20 12.20
C VAL A 208 -0.43 2.75 10.77
N HIS A 209 -0.78 1.52 10.42
CA HIS A 209 -0.59 1.00 9.08
C HIS A 209 -1.39 1.79 8.03
N LEU A 210 -2.66 2.13 8.31
CA LEU A 210 -3.46 3.02 7.46
C LEU A 210 -2.81 4.40 7.31
N LEU A 211 -2.47 5.05 8.43
CA LEU A 211 -1.94 6.41 8.44
C LEU A 211 -0.64 6.53 7.64
N LEU A 212 0.29 5.59 7.79
CA LEU A 212 1.54 5.57 7.04
C LEU A 212 1.31 5.40 5.53
N ASN A 213 0.38 4.53 5.13
CA ASN A 213 0.02 4.36 3.72
C ASN A 213 -0.62 5.63 3.14
N MET A 214 -1.57 6.23 3.86
CA MET A 214 -2.27 7.43 3.39
C MET A 214 -1.32 8.63 3.34
N TRP A 215 -0.40 8.75 4.30
CA TRP A 215 0.65 9.77 4.29
C TRP A 215 1.59 9.61 3.09
N ALA A 216 2.10 8.40 2.87
CA ALA A 216 2.96 8.11 1.73
C ALA A 216 2.24 8.37 0.40
N LEU A 217 0.99 7.92 0.26
CA LEU A 217 0.16 8.17 -0.91
C LEU A 217 -0.11 9.67 -1.12
N PHE A 218 -0.43 10.42 -0.06
CA PHE A 218 -0.65 11.86 -0.14
C PHE A 218 0.60 12.62 -0.58
N SER A 219 1.78 12.21 -0.12
CA SER A 219 3.05 12.92 -0.37
C SER A 219 3.45 12.97 -1.84
N VAL A 220 3.11 11.93 -2.64
CA VAL A 220 3.52 11.82 -4.06
C VAL A 220 2.34 11.63 -5.01
N GLY A 221 1.22 11.05 -4.54
CA GLY A 221 0.07 10.71 -5.36
C GLY A 221 -0.49 11.89 -6.13
N GLY A 222 -0.68 13.04 -5.47
CA GLY A 222 -1.21 14.25 -6.12
C GLY A 222 -0.28 14.78 -7.23
N LEU A 223 1.04 14.70 -7.02
CA LEU A 223 2.01 15.08 -8.05
C LEU A 223 1.95 14.12 -9.24
N LEU A 224 1.97 12.80 -9.00
CA LEU A 224 1.93 11.82 -10.08
C LEU A 224 0.58 11.86 -10.82
N GLU A 225 -0.53 12.08 -10.11
CA GLU A 225 -1.85 12.31 -10.69
C GLU A 225 -1.85 13.50 -11.64
N ARG A 226 -1.17 14.60 -11.28
CA ARG A 226 -1.03 15.77 -12.14
C ARG A 226 -0.15 15.48 -13.36
N LEU A 227 0.97 14.77 -13.17
CA LEU A 227 1.92 14.43 -14.23
C LEU A 227 1.32 13.47 -15.27
N LEU A 228 0.56 12.45 -14.84
CA LEU A 228 -0.05 11.46 -15.73
C LEU A 228 -1.48 11.81 -16.16
N GLY A 229 -2.17 12.65 -15.40
CA GLY A 229 -3.62 12.82 -15.50
C GLY A 229 -4.38 11.70 -14.80
N ARG A 230 -5.63 12.00 -14.42
CA ARG A 230 -6.48 11.16 -13.55
C ARG A 230 -6.64 9.72 -14.02
N ALA A 231 -6.94 9.51 -15.30
CA ALA A 231 -7.23 8.18 -15.85
C ALA A 231 -5.99 7.27 -15.87
N LEU A 232 -4.83 7.79 -16.27
CA LEU A 232 -3.58 7.04 -16.29
C LEU A 232 -3.05 6.77 -14.88
N TYR A 233 -3.19 7.75 -13.98
CA TYR A 233 -2.86 7.56 -12.57
C TYR A 233 -3.72 6.49 -11.89
N LEU A 234 -5.03 6.49 -12.12
CA LEU A 234 -5.93 5.46 -11.59
C LEU A 234 -5.55 4.07 -12.13
N LEU A 235 -5.31 3.96 -13.44
CA LEU A 235 -4.85 2.72 -14.06
C LEU A 235 -3.54 2.24 -13.40
N LEU A 236 -2.56 3.13 -13.22
CA LEU A 236 -1.29 2.80 -12.59
C LEU A 236 -1.47 2.31 -11.15
N TYR A 237 -2.27 3.01 -10.33
CA TYR A 237 -2.53 2.63 -8.95
C TYR A 237 -3.17 1.23 -8.86
N LEU A 238 -4.24 0.99 -9.62
CA LEU A 238 -4.96 -0.29 -9.61
C LEU A 238 -4.11 -1.42 -10.19
N ALA A 239 -3.37 -1.17 -11.26
CA ALA A 239 -2.47 -2.16 -11.84
C ALA A 239 -1.32 -2.50 -10.88
N SER A 240 -0.79 -1.54 -10.14
CA SER A 240 0.23 -1.80 -9.12
C SER A 240 -0.32 -2.56 -7.92
N ALA A 241 -1.57 -2.33 -7.51
CA ALA A 241 -2.24 -3.19 -6.51
C ALA A 241 -2.29 -4.65 -6.99
N ILE A 242 -2.74 -4.86 -8.23
CA ILE A 242 -2.81 -6.18 -8.87
C ILE A 242 -1.41 -6.79 -8.98
N GLY A 243 -0.44 -6.07 -9.53
CA GLY A 243 0.93 -6.55 -9.73
C GLY A 243 1.64 -6.91 -8.42
N GLY A 244 1.40 -6.14 -7.36
CA GLY A 244 1.83 -6.49 -6.00
C GLY A 244 1.18 -7.78 -5.51
N GLY A 245 -0.15 -7.88 -5.62
CA GLY A 245 -0.89 -9.08 -5.23
C GLY A 245 -0.47 -10.34 -5.99
N LEU A 246 -0.23 -10.22 -7.30
CA LEU A 246 0.25 -11.32 -8.14
C LEU A 246 1.65 -11.78 -7.74
N LEU A 247 2.59 -10.85 -7.49
CA LEU A 247 3.94 -11.23 -7.07
C LEU A 247 3.94 -11.82 -5.65
N SER A 248 3.09 -11.32 -4.76
CA SER A 248 2.88 -11.92 -3.43
C SER A 248 2.42 -13.38 -3.54
N ILE A 249 1.48 -13.70 -4.42
CA ILE A 249 1.03 -15.09 -4.63
C ILE A 249 2.14 -15.94 -5.21
N ALA A 250 2.87 -15.44 -6.21
CA ALA A 250 3.96 -16.17 -6.83
C ALA A 250 5.08 -16.51 -5.83
N TRP A 251 5.34 -15.61 -4.88
CA TRP A 251 6.41 -15.76 -3.90
C TRP A 251 5.99 -16.53 -2.65
N ASN A 252 4.84 -16.19 -2.08
CA ASN A 252 4.39 -16.68 -0.78
C ASN A 252 3.39 -17.86 -0.88
N GLY A 253 2.80 -18.09 -2.05
CA GLY A 253 1.74 -19.08 -2.22
C GLY A 253 0.52 -18.78 -1.35
N ASP A 254 0.09 -19.75 -0.54
CA ASP A 254 -1.01 -19.65 0.42
C ASP A 254 -0.55 -19.42 1.88
N LYS A 255 0.74 -19.19 2.10
CA LYS A 255 1.32 -19.08 3.46
C LYS A 255 1.13 -17.71 4.12
N LEU A 256 0.80 -16.68 3.34
CA LEU A 256 0.67 -15.30 3.81
C LEU A 256 -0.71 -14.75 3.43
N TRP A 257 -1.30 -13.99 4.35
CA TRP A 257 -2.46 -13.14 4.09
C TRP A 257 -1.99 -11.69 3.99
N SER A 258 -2.21 -11.08 2.84
CA SER A 258 -1.74 -9.72 2.55
C SER A 258 -2.92 -8.75 2.48
N ALA A 259 -2.79 -7.62 3.18
CA ALA A 259 -3.77 -6.55 3.22
C ALA A 259 -3.03 -5.22 3.42
N GLY A 260 -3.38 -4.21 2.63
CA GLY A 260 -2.79 -2.87 2.70
C GLY A 260 -2.67 -2.23 1.32
N ALA A 261 -2.80 -0.91 1.27
CA ALA A 261 -2.56 -0.14 0.06
C ALA A 261 -1.08 -0.14 -0.39
N SER A 262 -0.17 -0.66 0.43
CA SER A 262 1.27 -0.45 0.29
C SER A 262 1.84 -0.95 -1.03
N GLY A 263 1.36 -2.07 -1.59
CA GLY A 263 1.74 -2.50 -2.93
C GLY A 263 1.41 -1.46 -4.00
N ALA A 264 0.22 -0.87 -3.94
CA ALA A 264 -0.18 0.21 -4.84
C ALA A 264 0.62 1.50 -4.60
N VAL A 265 0.92 1.84 -3.33
CA VAL A 265 1.74 3.00 -2.95
C VAL A 265 3.18 2.85 -3.48
N PHE A 266 3.81 1.69 -3.28
CA PHE A 266 5.09 1.35 -3.92
C PHE A 266 5.02 1.50 -5.43
N GLY A 267 3.88 1.13 -6.02
CA GLY A 267 3.57 1.40 -7.42
C GLY A 267 3.54 2.87 -7.80
N VAL A 268 2.96 3.74 -6.98
CA VAL A 268 2.99 5.20 -7.20
C VAL A 268 4.44 5.72 -7.19
N TYR A 269 5.27 5.30 -6.24
CA TYR A 269 6.70 5.68 -6.24
C TYR A 269 7.47 5.07 -7.41
N GLY A 270 7.17 3.84 -7.80
CA GLY A 270 7.69 3.21 -9.02
C GLY A 270 7.28 3.99 -10.25
N GLY A 271 6.02 4.40 -10.34
CA GLY A 271 5.46 5.22 -11.41
C GLY A 271 6.15 6.56 -11.55
N LEU A 272 6.46 7.21 -10.43
CA LEU A 272 7.27 8.42 -10.41
C LEU A 272 8.68 8.17 -10.96
N LEU A 273 9.33 7.07 -10.57
CA LEU A 273 10.63 6.68 -11.13
C LEU A 273 10.55 6.40 -12.63
N GLY A 274 9.55 5.65 -13.08
CA GLY A 274 9.32 5.34 -14.50
C GLY A 274 9.10 6.62 -15.32
N TYR A 275 8.28 7.54 -14.82
CA TYR A 275 8.05 8.84 -15.45
C TYR A 275 9.34 9.66 -15.55
N VAL A 276 10.10 9.76 -14.45
CA VAL A 276 11.39 10.47 -14.42
C VAL A 276 12.37 9.85 -15.39
N LEU A 277 12.49 8.51 -15.43
CA LEU A 277 13.38 7.82 -16.37
C LEU A 277 12.98 8.08 -17.83
N ARG A 278 11.68 8.17 -18.12
CA ARG A 278 11.18 8.41 -19.48
C ARG A 278 11.38 9.85 -19.93
N HIS A 279 11.30 10.81 -19.01
CA HIS A 279 11.35 12.25 -19.31
C HIS A 279 12.60 12.96 -18.75
N LYS A 280 13.65 12.22 -18.37
CA LYS A 280 14.82 12.75 -17.67
C LYS A 280 15.48 13.94 -18.39
N GLU A 281 15.56 13.88 -19.71
CA GLU A 281 16.17 14.94 -20.54
C GLU A 281 15.27 16.18 -20.68
N ALA A 282 13.96 16.01 -20.54
CA ALA A 282 12.98 17.09 -20.61
C ALA A 282 12.69 17.72 -19.23
N LEU A 283 13.15 17.08 -18.15
CA LEU A 283 13.01 17.58 -16.79
C LEU A 283 14.29 18.31 -16.36
N PRO A 284 14.17 19.49 -15.72
CA PRO A 284 15.30 20.12 -15.05
C PRO A 284 15.90 19.17 -14.00
N ARG A 285 17.22 19.21 -13.84
CA ARG A 285 17.95 18.45 -12.81
C ARG A 285 17.50 18.80 -11.41
N SER A 286 17.15 20.06 -11.14
CA SER A 286 16.58 20.51 -9.87
C SER A 286 15.23 19.83 -9.57
N VAL A 287 14.51 19.36 -10.58
CA VAL A 287 13.21 18.68 -10.45
C VAL A 287 13.37 17.17 -10.38
N TRP A 288 14.01 16.53 -11.37
CA TRP A 288 14.02 15.08 -11.42
C TRP A 288 14.89 14.44 -10.34
N LYS A 289 15.96 15.11 -9.90
CA LYS A 289 16.90 14.54 -8.92
C LYS A 289 16.28 14.37 -7.53
N PRO A 290 15.59 15.38 -6.95
CA PRO A 290 14.86 15.20 -5.69
C PRO A 290 13.74 14.15 -5.79
N LEU A 291 12.98 14.14 -6.89
CA LEU A 291 11.91 13.16 -7.11
C LEU A 291 12.47 11.73 -7.14
N GLN A 292 13.54 11.50 -7.90
CA GLN A 292 14.22 10.21 -7.95
C GLN A 292 14.74 9.81 -6.57
N ASN A 293 15.45 10.71 -5.88
CA ASN A 293 16.01 10.41 -4.58
C ASN A 293 14.91 10.09 -3.56
N SER A 294 13.81 10.85 -3.53
CA SER A 294 12.69 10.59 -2.63
C SER A 294 12.08 9.21 -2.84
N ALA A 295 11.89 8.78 -4.09
CA ALA A 295 11.33 7.48 -4.40
C ALA A 295 12.31 6.33 -4.10
N LEU A 296 13.60 6.51 -4.37
CA LEU A 296 14.62 5.52 -4.01
C LEU A 296 14.79 5.40 -2.49
N THR A 297 14.79 6.51 -1.76
CA THR A 297 14.84 6.50 -0.29
C THR A 297 13.61 5.84 0.29
N PHE A 298 12.40 6.18 -0.20
CA PHE A 298 11.15 5.54 0.22
C PHE A 298 11.21 4.02 0.00
N ALA A 299 11.54 3.58 -1.22
CA ALA A 299 11.57 2.17 -1.57
C ALA A 299 12.65 1.41 -0.78
N GLY A 300 13.88 1.96 -0.71
CA GLY A 300 14.98 1.35 0.03
C GLY A 300 14.67 1.21 1.52
N TYR A 301 14.21 2.28 2.17
CA TYR A 301 13.85 2.26 3.58
C TYR A 301 12.77 1.23 3.89
N ASN A 302 11.65 1.26 3.15
CA ASN A 302 10.51 0.38 3.44
C ASN A 302 10.79 -1.09 3.09
N LEU A 303 11.58 -1.39 2.05
CA LEU A 303 11.98 -2.77 1.75
C LEU A 303 12.93 -3.34 2.80
N ILE A 304 13.89 -2.54 3.29
CA ILE A 304 14.77 -2.93 4.40
C ILE A 304 13.94 -3.14 5.67
N TYR A 305 13.04 -2.21 5.98
CA TYR A 305 12.15 -2.32 7.13
C TYR A 305 11.30 -3.61 7.05
N GLY A 306 10.69 -3.87 5.90
CA GLY A 306 9.90 -5.08 5.65
C GLY A 306 10.71 -6.38 5.68
N ALA A 307 11.99 -6.34 5.34
CA ALA A 307 12.85 -7.52 5.41
C ALA A 307 13.20 -7.89 6.86
N ILE A 308 13.18 -6.91 7.77
CA ILE A 308 13.53 -7.09 9.19
C ILE A 308 12.29 -7.40 10.05
N HIS A 309 11.08 -7.03 9.59
CA HIS A 309 9.83 -7.21 10.35
C HIS A 309 8.96 -8.32 9.71
N PRO A 310 8.87 -9.50 10.35
CA PRO A 310 8.00 -10.58 9.88
C PRO A 310 6.54 -10.12 9.76
N GLY A 311 5.84 -10.61 8.74
CA GLY A 311 4.45 -10.24 8.43
C GLY A 311 4.31 -9.09 7.43
N ILE A 312 5.41 -8.40 7.07
CA ILE A 312 5.40 -7.43 5.97
C ILE A 312 5.61 -8.13 4.62
N ASP A 313 4.69 -7.90 3.71
CA ASP A 313 4.70 -8.51 2.38
C ASP A 313 5.61 -7.74 1.41
N ASN A 314 6.92 -8.01 1.49
CA ASN A 314 7.89 -7.42 0.58
C ASN A 314 7.71 -7.87 -0.88
N ALA A 315 7.12 -9.04 -1.14
CA ALA A 315 6.80 -9.46 -2.49
C ALA A 315 5.73 -8.56 -3.10
N ALA A 316 4.70 -8.16 -2.33
CA ALA A 316 3.74 -7.16 -2.76
C ALA A 316 4.38 -5.78 -3.02
N HIS A 317 5.28 -5.33 -2.14
CA HIS A 317 6.00 -4.07 -2.33
C HIS A 317 6.83 -4.05 -3.62
N ILE A 318 7.61 -5.12 -3.86
CA ILE A 318 8.44 -5.25 -5.07
C ILE A 318 7.57 -5.33 -6.31
N GLY A 319 6.49 -6.13 -6.27
CA GLY A 319 5.59 -6.32 -7.41
C GLY A 319 4.88 -5.02 -7.79
N GLY A 320 4.43 -4.28 -6.77
CA GLY A 320 3.87 -2.95 -6.93
C GLY A 320 4.86 -1.97 -7.56
N LEU A 321 6.07 -1.88 -6.99
CA LEU A 321 7.16 -1.00 -7.46
C LEU A 321 7.54 -1.27 -8.92
N VAL A 322 7.76 -2.54 -9.28
CA VAL A 322 8.12 -2.94 -10.65
C VAL A 322 7.00 -2.65 -11.62
N THR A 323 5.75 -2.97 -11.26
CA THR A 323 4.58 -2.67 -12.09
C THR A 323 4.42 -1.17 -12.30
N GLY A 324 4.57 -0.39 -11.23
CA GLY A 324 4.52 1.06 -11.25
C GLY A 324 5.61 1.64 -12.13
N LEU A 325 6.86 1.18 -11.99
CA LEU A 325 7.99 1.62 -12.82
C LEU A 325 7.77 1.34 -14.29
N ALA A 326 7.37 0.12 -14.64
CA ALA A 326 7.11 -0.27 -16.02
C ALA A 326 5.96 0.56 -16.64
N LEU A 327 4.84 0.69 -15.93
CA LEU A 327 3.71 1.48 -16.41
C LEU A 327 4.03 2.97 -16.46
N GLY A 328 4.64 3.53 -15.41
CA GLY A 328 5.03 4.94 -15.35
C GLY A 328 5.97 5.34 -16.49
N TRP A 329 6.82 4.42 -16.95
CA TRP A 329 7.63 4.62 -18.15
C TRP A 329 6.82 4.47 -19.45
N LEU A 330 5.99 3.43 -19.54
CA LEU A 330 5.22 3.08 -20.73
C LEU A 330 4.14 4.12 -21.08
N ILE A 331 3.41 4.59 -20.07
CA ILE A 331 2.24 5.47 -20.23
C ILE A 331 2.59 6.94 -19.99
N ALA A 332 3.86 7.26 -19.72
CA ALA A 332 4.32 8.62 -19.48
C ALA A 332 3.89 9.58 -20.60
N ILE A 333 3.49 10.79 -20.20
CA ILE A 333 3.09 11.85 -21.11
C ILE A 333 3.82 13.14 -20.76
N PRO A 334 4.19 13.97 -21.76
CA PRO A 334 4.87 15.23 -21.50
C PRO A 334 3.96 16.22 -20.75
N VAL A 335 4.57 17.20 -20.11
CA VAL A 335 3.86 18.31 -19.44
C VAL A 335 3.25 19.33 -20.40
N GLU A 336 3.43 19.15 -21.71
CA GLU A 336 2.89 20.03 -22.75
C GLU A 336 1.36 19.91 -22.87
N PRO A 337 0.56 20.92 -22.49
CA PRO A 337 -0.90 20.78 -22.37
C PRO A 337 -1.61 20.37 -23.67
N ALA A 338 -1.16 20.90 -24.81
CA ALA A 338 -1.77 20.68 -26.11
C ALA A 338 -1.75 19.20 -26.56
N LEU A 339 -0.75 18.43 -26.13
CA LEU A 339 -0.56 17.03 -26.57
C LEU A 339 -1.33 16.01 -25.70
N ARG A 340 -1.72 16.40 -24.48
CA ARG A 340 -2.16 15.46 -23.45
C ARG A 340 -3.48 14.74 -23.75
N PRO A 341 -4.56 15.39 -24.26
CA PRO A 341 -5.84 14.71 -24.46
C PRO A 341 -5.75 13.49 -25.40
N ALA A 342 -4.97 13.60 -26.48
CA ALA A 342 -4.74 12.50 -27.41
C ALA A 342 -3.87 11.39 -26.79
N LEU A 343 -2.79 11.79 -26.09
CA LEU A 343 -1.86 10.85 -25.47
C LEU A 343 -2.48 10.09 -24.30
N ILE A 344 -3.33 10.72 -23.47
CA ILE A 344 -4.03 10.04 -22.37
C ILE A 344 -4.84 8.87 -22.91
N ARG A 345 -5.64 9.08 -23.96
CA ARG A 345 -6.48 8.03 -24.55
C ARG A 345 -5.64 6.90 -25.15
N LYS A 346 -4.58 7.25 -25.89
CA LYS A 346 -3.67 6.27 -26.51
C LYS A 346 -2.95 5.43 -25.45
N ASN A 347 -2.32 6.11 -24.49
CA ASN A 347 -1.52 5.46 -23.45
C ASN A 347 -2.40 4.69 -22.46
N PHE A 348 -3.66 5.09 -22.26
CA PHE A 348 -4.61 4.32 -21.46
C PHE A 348 -4.88 2.95 -22.09
N ARG A 349 -5.15 2.92 -23.41
CA ARG A 349 -5.34 1.65 -24.15
C ARG A 349 -4.08 0.79 -24.14
N LEU A 350 -2.91 1.42 -24.32
CA LEU A 350 -1.62 0.73 -24.27
C LEU A 350 -1.36 0.11 -22.89
N GLY A 351 -1.53 0.90 -21.82
CA GLY A 351 -1.36 0.44 -20.45
C GLY A 351 -2.35 -0.65 -20.09
N LEU A 352 -3.63 -0.49 -20.46
CA LEU A 352 -4.66 -1.50 -20.21
C LEU A 352 -4.35 -2.82 -20.94
N GLY A 353 -3.92 -2.74 -22.20
CA GLY A 353 -3.49 -3.91 -22.97
C GLY A 353 -2.31 -4.63 -22.32
N ALA A 354 -1.28 -3.88 -21.88
CA ALA A 354 -0.14 -4.45 -21.15
C ALA A 354 -0.56 -5.11 -19.83
N CYS A 355 -1.46 -4.48 -19.06
CA CYS A 355 -1.99 -5.05 -17.82
C CYS A 355 -2.77 -6.35 -18.07
N LEU A 356 -3.58 -6.39 -19.13
CA LEU A 356 -4.35 -7.59 -19.48
C LEU A 356 -3.44 -8.75 -19.86
N ILE A 357 -2.38 -8.50 -20.63
CA ILE A 357 -1.39 -9.53 -20.99
C ILE A 357 -0.74 -10.12 -19.74
N VAL A 358 -0.29 -9.26 -18.81
CA VAL A 358 0.32 -9.71 -17.55
C VAL A 358 -0.68 -10.50 -16.70
N PHE A 359 -1.93 -10.03 -16.61
CA PHE A 359 -2.98 -10.71 -15.84
C PHE A 359 -3.29 -12.10 -16.39
N VAL A 360 -3.42 -12.24 -17.71
CA VAL A 360 -3.65 -13.54 -18.38
C VAL A 360 -2.45 -14.47 -18.18
N ALA A 361 -1.22 -13.97 -18.36
CA ALA A 361 -0.01 -14.75 -18.15
C ALA A 361 0.10 -15.24 -16.70
N ALA A 362 -0.23 -14.39 -15.73
CA ALA A 362 -0.24 -14.77 -14.31
C ALA A 362 -1.31 -15.83 -14.02
N GLY A 363 -2.50 -15.74 -14.63
CA GLY A 363 -3.54 -16.77 -14.49
C GLY A 363 -3.10 -18.16 -14.93
N ALA A 364 -2.17 -18.26 -15.88
CA ALA A 364 -1.56 -19.51 -16.32
C ALA A 364 -0.39 -19.96 -15.44
N ALA A 365 0.42 -19.02 -14.92
CA ALA A 365 1.67 -19.32 -14.24
C ALA A 365 1.58 -19.47 -12.71
N LEU A 366 0.56 -18.89 -12.08
CA LEU A 366 0.44 -18.89 -10.61
C LEU A 366 0.12 -20.29 -10.04
N PRO A 367 0.59 -20.58 -8.81
CA PRO A 367 0.37 -21.87 -8.17
C PRO A 367 -1.11 -22.20 -8.00
N ARG A 368 -1.43 -23.49 -8.13
CA ARG A 368 -2.77 -24.05 -7.88
C ARG A 368 -2.73 -24.87 -6.60
N PHE A 369 -3.84 -24.82 -5.86
CA PHE A 369 -3.96 -25.44 -4.55
C PHE A 369 -5.00 -26.56 -4.61
N ASN A 370 -4.78 -27.60 -3.82
CA ASN A 370 -5.65 -28.78 -3.83
C ASN A 370 -6.93 -28.61 -2.98
N TYR A 371 -7.28 -27.38 -2.61
CA TYR A 371 -8.45 -27.02 -1.82
C TYR A 371 -8.95 -25.64 -2.24
N ARG A 372 -10.21 -25.31 -1.92
CA ARG A 372 -10.76 -23.96 -2.05
C ARG A 372 -10.97 -23.36 -0.67
N LEU A 373 -10.60 -22.09 -0.51
CA LEU A 373 -10.83 -21.37 0.75
C LEU A 373 -12.32 -21.37 1.13
N SER A 374 -13.21 -21.07 0.18
CA SER A 374 -14.65 -21.03 0.42
C SER A 374 -15.20 -22.37 0.93
N GLU A 375 -14.64 -23.49 0.48
CA GLU A 375 -14.99 -24.83 0.96
C GLU A 375 -14.42 -25.11 2.35
N GLU A 376 -13.18 -24.68 2.65
CA GLU A 376 -12.61 -24.79 4.01
C GLU A 376 -13.40 -23.94 5.02
N LEU A 377 -13.84 -22.74 4.65
CA LEU A 377 -14.70 -21.90 5.51
C LEU A 377 -16.07 -22.54 5.74
N ALA A 378 -16.70 -23.07 4.69
CA ALA A 378 -17.96 -23.80 4.81
C ALA A 378 -17.82 -25.08 5.64
N TRP A 379 -16.68 -25.77 5.50
CA TRP A 379 -16.33 -26.93 6.30
C TRP A 379 -16.22 -26.57 7.78
N GLU A 380 -15.47 -25.52 8.12
CA GLU A 380 -15.30 -25.05 9.50
C GLU A 380 -16.66 -24.68 10.12
N ASP A 381 -17.49 -23.91 9.39
CA ASP A 381 -18.82 -23.51 9.85
C ASP A 381 -19.77 -24.72 10.05
N ALA A 382 -19.65 -25.77 9.24
CA ALA A 382 -20.48 -26.97 9.36
C ALA A 382 -19.99 -27.95 10.45
N THR A 383 -18.68 -27.96 10.73
CA THR A 383 -18.05 -28.98 11.60
C THR A 383 -17.72 -28.49 13.00
N LYS A 384 -17.68 -27.18 13.26
CA LYS A 384 -17.39 -26.60 14.58
C LYS A 384 -18.22 -27.17 15.73
N ASP A 385 -19.50 -27.46 15.49
CA ASP A 385 -20.43 -27.97 16.52
C ASP A 385 -20.62 -29.49 16.48
N LEU A 386 -19.80 -30.23 15.71
CA LEU A 386 -19.94 -31.68 15.60
C LEU A 386 -19.18 -32.40 16.72
N PHE A 387 -17.93 -32.03 16.99
CA PHE A 387 -17.03 -32.86 17.82
C PHE A 387 -17.29 -32.81 19.32
N GLU A 388 -17.72 -31.66 19.86
CA GLU A 388 -17.96 -31.51 21.29
C GLU A 388 -19.15 -32.37 21.77
N PRO A 389 -20.32 -32.37 21.10
CA PRO A 389 -21.40 -33.31 21.43
C PRO A 389 -21.00 -34.78 21.24
N GLU A 390 -20.19 -35.11 20.21
CA GLU A 390 -19.72 -36.49 19.99
C GLU A 390 -18.91 -37.00 21.17
N THR A 391 -18.03 -36.16 21.71
CA THR A 391 -17.18 -36.52 22.85
C THR A 391 -18.01 -36.88 24.07
N ALA A 392 -19.11 -36.16 24.33
CA ALA A 392 -20.04 -36.48 25.40
C ALA A 392 -20.75 -37.82 25.17
N LEU A 393 -21.21 -38.09 23.94
CA LEU A 393 -21.84 -39.36 23.57
C LEU A 393 -20.89 -40.54 23.73
N LEU A 394 -19.63 -40.41 23.28
CA LEU A 394 -18.62 -41.47 23.42
C LEU A 394 -18.27 -41.76 24.90
N LYS A 395 -18.23 -40.73 25.74
CA LYS A 395 -18.03 -40.91 27.18
C LYS A 395 -19.19 -41.66 27.81
N GLN A 396 -20.42 -41.26 27.50
CA GLN A 396 -21.63 -41.94 27.99
C GLN A 396 -21.73 -43.39 27.47
N ASP A 397 -21.34 -43.64 26.22
CA ASP A 397 -21.26 -44.98 25.64
C ASP A 397 -20.32 -45.88 26.47
N GLN A 398 -19.11 -45.40 26.75
CA GLN A 398 -18.12 -46.13 27.52
C GLN A 398 -18.62 -46.44 28.95
N GLU A 399 -19.22 -45.47 29.62
CA GLU A 399 -19.81 -45.66 30.96
C GLU A 399 -20.96 -46.67 30.92
N SER A 400 -21.87 -46.54 29.96
CA SER A 400 -23.06 -47.39 29.87
C SER A 400 -22.72 -48.84 29.53
N ARG A 401 -21.71 -49.06 28.67
CA ARG A 401 -21.25 -50.42 28.30
C ARG A 401 -20.69 -51.22 29.46
N SER A 402 -20.07 -50.56 30.43
CA SER A 402 -19.58 -51.21 31.65
C SER A 402 -20.71 -51.77 32.52
N ALA A 403 -21.95 -51.32 32.30
CA ALA A 403 -23.13 -51.68 33.09
C ALA A 403 -24.13 -52.60 32.36
N LEU A 404 -23.81 -53.11 31.16
CA LEU A 404 -24.73 -53.90 30.30
C LEU A 404 -25.07 -55.33 30.80
N SER A 405 -24.80 -55.64 32.07
CA SER A 405 -24.95 -56.98 32.66
C SER A 405 -26.40 -57.34 33.04
N THR A 406 -27.33 -56.39 33.01
CA THR A 406 -28.74 -56.62 33.38
C THR A 406 -29.70 -56.25 32.24
N PRO A 407 -30.86 -56.92 32.10
CA PRO A 407 -31.86 -56.59 31.08
C PRO A 407 -32.33 -55.12 31.15
N ALA A 408 -32.50 -54.56 32.35
CA ALA A 408 -32.89 -53.17 32.53
C ALA A 408 -31.81 -52.17 32.04
N ALA A 409 -30.53 -52.49 32.23
CA ALA A 409 -29.44 -51.67 31.70
C ALA A 409 -29.32 -51.78 30.17
N GLN A 410 -29.56 -52.97 29.62
CA GLN A 410 -29.61 -53.23 28.18
C GLN A 410 -30.73 -52.43 27.50
N GLU A 411 -31.95 -52.47 28.05
CA GLU A 411 -33.09 -51.70 27.55
C GLU A 411 -32.81 -50.18 27.58
N LYS A 412 -32.26 -49.69 28.69
CA LYS A 412 -31.87 -48.28 28.84
C LYS A 412 -30.82 -47.86 27.81
N TYR A 413 -29.83 -48.71 27.55
CA TYR A 413 -28.79 -48.43 26.56
C TYR A 413 -29.36 -48.36 25.15
N VAL A 414 -30.19 -49.33 24.76
CA VAL A 414 -30.82 -49.35 23.44
C VAL A 414 -31.76 -48.17 23.24
N ALA A 415 -32.52 -47.80 24.27
CA ALA A 415 -33.36 -46.60 24.25
C ALA A 415 -32.53 -45.33 24.01
N TRP A 416 -31.43 -45.16 24.75
CA TRP A 416 -30.51 -44.03 24.59
C TRP A 416 -29.87 -43.97 23.20
N VAL A 417 -29.46 -45.12 22.64
CA VAL A 417 -28.94 -45.18 21.27
C VAL A 417 -29.98 -44.66 20.28
N GLY A 418 -31.23 -45.08 20.42
CA GLY A 418 -32.33 -44.65 19.55
C GLY A 418 -32.71 -43.16 19.70
N SER A 419 -32.68 -42.62 20.91
CA SER A 419 -33.12 -41.24 21.19
C SER A 419 -32.03 -40.19 20.98
N ASP A 420 -30.77 -40.52 21.28
CA ASP A 420 -29.69 -39.53 21.36
C ASP A 420 -28.60 -39.79 20.31
N VAL A 421 -28.13 -41.04 20.19
CA VAL A 421 -26.94 -41.36 19.38
C VAL A 421 -27.23 -41.39 17.88
N LEU A 422 -28.25 -42.15 17.45
CA LEU A 422 -28.58 -42.26 16.03
C LEU A 422 -29.04 -40.91 15.44
N PRO A 423 -29.93 -40.14 16.10
CA PRO A 423 -30.31 -38.82 15.61
C PRO A 423 -29.14 -37.85 15.51
N TYR A 424 -28.16 -37.92 16.42
CA TYR A 424 -26.94 -37.13 16.34
C TYR A 424 -26.14 -37.44 15.07
N TYR A 425 -25.80 -38.71 14.83
CA TYR A 425 -25.01 -39.10 13.65
C TYR A 425 -25.78 -38.87 12.33
N GLU A 426 -27.10 -39.07 12.32
CA GLU A 426 -27.93 -38.77 11.14
C GLU A 426 -27.94 -37.27 10.82
N LYS A 427 -28.07 -36.41 11.84
CA LYS A 427 -27.99 -34.95 11.66
C LYS A 427 -26.59 -34.52 11.20
N ALA A 428 -25.54 -35.14 11.74
CA ALA A 428 -24.17 -34.90 11.29
C ALA A 428 -23.98 -35.30 9.81
N ALA A 429 -24.50 -36.46 9.41
CA ALA A 429 -24.45 -36.92 8.03
C ALA A 429 -25.20 -35.97 7.09
N GLN A 430 -26.39 -35.49 7.48
CA GLN A 430 -27.16 -34.52 6.71
C GLN A 430 -26.40 -33.21 6.49
N LYS A 431 -25.76 -32.67 7.55
CA LYS A 431 -24.90 -31.48 7.43
C LYS A 431 -23.77 -31.70 6.43
N LEU A 432 -23.10 -32.85 6.48
CA LEU A 432 -22.00 -33.18 5.57
C LEU A 432 -22.46 -33.44 4.13
N VAL A 433 -23.66 -33.99 3.93
CA VAL A 433 -24.26 -34.17 2.61
C VAL A 433 -24.67 -32.83 1.99
N ALA A 434 -25.12 -31.88 2.80
CA ALA A 434 -25.49 -30.54 2.32
C ALA A 434 -24.29 -29.72 1.78
N LEU A 435 -23.07 -30.08 2.17
CA LEU A 435 -21.85 -29.49 1.64
C LEU A 435 -21.53 -30.05 0.25
N HIS A 436 -21.56 -29.18 -0.76
CA HIS A 436 -21.22 -29.51 -2.14
C HIS A 436 -19.82 -28.99 -2.45
N PHE A 437 -18.81 -29.84 -2.32
CA PHE A 437 -17.42 -29.47 -2.60
C PHE A 437 -16.94 -29.98 -3.96
N SER A 438 -15.91 -29.31 -4.49
CA SER A 438 -15.34 -29.59 -5.79
C SER A 438 -14.72 -31.00 -5.82
N PRO A 439 -15.10 -31.86 -6.79
CA PRO A 439 -14.54 -33.20 -6.92
C PRO A 439 -13.01 -33.20 -7.05
N GLY A 440 -12.36 -34.17 -6.42
CA GLY A 440 -10.90 -34.37 -6.50
C GLY A 440 -10.06 -33.47 -5.59
N LEU A 441 -10.65 -32.45 -4.95
CA LEU A 441 -9.96 -31.61 -3.98
C LEU A 441 -9.87 -32.29 -2.59
N ARG A 442 -8.90 -31.84 -1.79
CA ARG A 442 -8.67 -32.31 -0.42
C ARG A 442 -9.90 -32.09 0.47
N THR A 443 -10.59 -30.96 0.31
CA THR A 443 -11.85 -30.62 0.99
C THR A 443 -12.91 -31.69 0.77
N GLU A 444 -13.12 -32.11 -0.47
CA GLU A 444 -14.09 -33.17 -0.79
C GLU A 444 -13.66 -34.53 -0.26
N ARG A 445 -12.36 -34.88 -0.35
CA ARG A 445 -11.85 -36.13 0.24
C ARG A 445 -12.06 -36.19 1.75
N ARG A 446 -11.79 -35.08 2.46
CA ARG A 446 -12.03 -34.95 3.91
C ARG A 446 -13.52 -35.05 4.23
N ARG A 447 -14.38 -34.41 3.43
CA ARG A 447 -15.84 -34.47 3.59
C ARG A 447 -16.39 -35.88 3.43
N LEU A 448 -15.99 -36.58 2.37
CA LEU A 448 -16.40 -37.96 2.12
C LEU A 448 -15.92 -38.90 3.22
N ALA A 449 -14.67 -38.77 3.68
CA ALA A 449 -14.14 -39.57 4.78
C ALA A 449 -14.90 -39.32 6.09
N LEU A 450 -15.19 -38.07 6.46
CA LEU A 450 -15.97 -37.79 7.67
C LEU A 450 -17.42 -38.26 7.55
N LEU A 451 -18.03 -38.13 6.36
CA LEU A 451 -19.37 -38.66 6.10
C LEU A 451 -19.42 -40.18 6.23
N GLU A 452 -18.40 -40.88 5.73
CA GLU A 452 -18.25 -42.32 5.89
C GLU A 452 -18.09 -42.68 7.38
N TYR A 453 -17.21 -41.98 8.11
CA TYR A 453 -17.01 -42.18 9.55
C TYR A 453 -18.33 -42.07 10.32
N VAL A 454 -19.09 -40.98 10.12
CA VAL A 454 -20.38 -40.74 10.79
C VAL A 454 -21.40 -41.83 10.49
N ARG A 455 -21.46 -42.31 9.25
CA ARG A 455 -22.37 -43.40 8.85
C ARG A 455 -21.97 -44.74 9.48
N VAL A 456 -20.68 -45.07 9.43
CA VAL A 456 -20.16 -46.31 10.01
C VAL A 456 -20.32 -46.32 11.53
N GLN A 457 -20.19 -45.17 12.20
CA GLN A 457 -20.49 -45.05 13.63
C GLN A 457 -21.97 -45.32 13.91
N ALA A 458 -22.89 -44.71 13.16
CA ALA A 458 -24.32 -44.99 13.30
C ALA A 458 -24.62 -46.49 13.11
N ASP A 459 -24.02 -47.13 12.11
CA ASP A 459 -24.19 -48.56 11.86
C ASP A 459 -23.62 -49.43 12.98
N ALA A 460 -22.48 -49.05 13.57
CA ALA A 460 -21.95 -49.72 14.75
C ALA A 460 -22.97 -49.71 15.90
N TYR A 461 -23.56 -48.55 16.22
CA TYR A 461 -24.58 -48.44 17.27
C TYR A 461 -25.86 -49.23 16.94
N ARG A 462 -26.28 -49.29 15.66
CA ARG A 462 -27.41 -50.12 15.22
C ARG A 462 -27.14 -51.61 15.44
N HIS A 463 -25.99 -52.11 15.00
CA HIS A 463 -25.59 -53.50 15.19
C HIS A 463 -25.45 -53.85 16.68
N LEU A 464 -24.85 -52.98 17.48
CA LEU A 464 -24.76 -53.23 18.92
C LEU A 464 -26.14 -53.28 19.59
N SER A 465 -27.08 -52.42 19.18
CA SER A 465 -28.45 -52.45 19.70
C SER A 465 -29.17 -53.74 19.31
N LEU A 466 -29.05 -54.18 18.05
CA LEU A 466 -29.61 -55.44 17.58
C LEU A 466 -28.98 -56.65 18.28
N ALA A 467 -27.67 -56.64 18.50
CA ALA A 467 -26.96 -57.68 19.24
C ALA A 467 -27.49 -57.79 20.69
N ILE A 468 -27.73 -56.66 21.34
CA ILE A 468 -28.30 -56.62 22.71
C ILE A 468 -29.75 -57.11 22.72
N GLN A 469 -30.57 -56.74 21.74
CA GLN A 469 -31.99 -57.09 21.69
C GLN A 469 -32.23 -58.56 21.31
N ASN A 470 -31.42 -59.12 20.41
CA ASN A 470 -31.69 -60.41 19.77
C ASN A 470 -30.66 -61.50 20.11
N ASP A 471 -29.65 -61.21 20.93
CA ASP A 471 -28.53 -62.11 21.25
C ASP A 471 -27.83 -62.66 19.98
N SER A 472 -27.59 -61.76 19.02
CA SER A 472 -27.12 -62.09 17.67
C SER A 472 -25.59 -61.99 17.55
N GLU A 473 -24.92 -63.14 17.40
CA GLU A 473 -23.46 -63.20 17.17
C GLU A 473 -23.03 -62.53 15.84
N ALA A 474 -23.91 -62.59 14.83
CA ALA A 474 -23.71 -61.92 13.55
C ALA A 474 -23.65 -60.40 13.72
N ASP A 475 -24.55 -59.82 14.53
CA ASP A 475 -24.55 -58.38 14.81
C ASP A 475 -23.38 -57.95 15.69
N VAL A 476 -22.91 -58.80 16.63
CA VAL A 476 -21.66 -58.55 17.37
C VAL A 476 -20.47 -58.48 16.41
N THR A 477 -20.42 -59.36 15.41
CA THR A 477 -19.36 -59.38 14.39
C THR A 477 -19.43 -58.14 13.51
N ALA A 478 -20.62 -57.78 13.03
CA ALA A 478 -20.84 -56.57 12.24
C ALA A 478 -20.49 -55.29 13.02
N TYR A 479 -20.87 -55.22 14.30
CA TYR A 479 -20.48 -54.14 15.20
C TYR A 479 -18.96 -53.97 15.29
N LYS A 480 -18.21 -55.05 15.57
CA LYS A 480 -16.74 -55.01 15.65
C LYS A 480 -16.11 -54.57 14.33
N ALA A 481 -16.66 -55.02 13.20
CA ALA A 481 -16.20 -54.61 11.87
C ALA A 481 -16.43 -53.11 11.63
N SER A 482 -17.61 -52.58 11.97
CA SER A 482 -17.93 -51.15 11.86
C SER A 482 -17.01 -50.30 12.75
N VAL A 483 -16.77 -50.70 13.99
CA VAL A 483 -15.83 -50.00 14.88
C VAL A 483 -14.41 -50.00 14.30
N ALA A 484 -13.93 -51.13 13.80
CA ALA A 484 -12.62 -51.22 13.16
C ALA A 484 -12.52 -50.28 11.94
N ARG A 485 -13.57 -50.23 11.11
CA ARG A 485 -13.63 -49.32 9.95
C ARG A 485 -13.68 -47.85 10.36
N ALA A 486 -14.48 -47.48 11.35
CA ALA A 486 -14.54 -46.11 11.86
C ALA A 486 -13.16 -45.64 12.38
N ASN A 487 -12.47 -46.49 13.14
CA ASN A 487 -11.12 -46.21 13.62
C ASN A 487 -10.10 -46.04 12.48
N GLN A 488 -10.21 -46.86 11.43
CA GLN A 488 -9.37 -46.74 10.23
C GLN A 488 -9.57 -45.40 9.52
N ILE A 489 -10.83 -44.98 9.34
CA ILE A 489 -11.18 -43.71 8.70
C ILE A 489 -10.66 -42.53 9.54
N LEU A 490 -10.89 -42.58 10.86
CA LEU A 490 -10.43 -41.55 11.78
C LEU A 490 -8.90 -41.43 11.80
N ALA A 491 -8.17 -42.54 11.72
CA ALA A 491 -6.71 -42.53 11.58
C ALA A 491 -6.28 -41.85 10.27
N GLY A 492 -6.98 -42.14 9.16
CA GLY A 492 -6.73 -41.49 7.86
C GLY A 492 -7.06 -40.00 7.83
N LEU A 493 -8.04 -39.55 8.62
CA LEU A 493 -8.37 -38.12 8.80
C LEU A 493 -7.33 -37.35 9.63
N LYS A 494 -6.53 -38.04 10.44
CA LYS A 494 -5.47 -37.44 11.28
C LYS A 494 -4.13 -37.31 10.55
N THR A 495 -3.93 -38.00 9.43
CA THR A 495 -2.76 -37.85 8.56
C THR A 495 -2.93 -36.66 7.60
N PRO A 496 -1.94 -35.75 7.50
CA PRO A 496 -2.05 -34.48 6.76
C PRO A 496 -2.20 -34.60 5.24
#